data_AF-A0A544W600-F1
#
_entry.id   AF-A0A544W600-F1
#
_cell.length_a   1.000
_cell.length_b   1.000
_cell.length_c   1.000
_cell.angle_alpha   90.00
_cell.angle_beta   90.00
_cell.angle_gamma   90.00
#
_symmetry.space_group_name_H-M   'P 1'
#
loop_
_entity.id
_entity.type
_entity.pdbx_description
1 polymer ?
#
loop_
_entity_poly.entity_id
_entity_poly.type
_entity_poly.pdbx_seq_one_letter_code
_entity_poly.pdbx_strand_id
1 'polypeptide(L)'
;MSEATTETFPSDRLDEMEFGTIELSVPLLDGIIQIGAGGETDVGRIRVTKESGTVTVVHVDGGPIQVDIVADAQSSIRVFAVPVPALRLVRSGSRWLVVENSVAAERLSDVKRFADVVGTFAAAKQGRAQHSHRG
;
A
#
# COMPACT_ATOMS: atom_id res chain seq x y z
N MET A 1 -6.72 6.29 -31.42
CA MET A 1 -6.49 6.77 -30.05
C MET A 1 -7.01 5.68 -29.13
N SER A 2 -6.13 4.87 -28.56
CA SER A 2 -6.54 3.81 -27.64
C SER A 2 -7.01 4.46 -26.35
N GLU A 3 -8.25 4.21 -25.94
CA GLU A 3 -8.71 4.54 -24.59
C GLU A 3 -7.77 3.81 -23.62
N ALA A 4 -6.94 4.56 -22.90
CA ALA A 4 -6.27 4.01 -21.75
C ALA A 4 -7.39 3.58 -20.80
N THR A 5 -7.64 2.28 -20.71
CA THR A 5 -8.57 1.74 -19.73
C THR A 5 -7.98 2.09 -18.39
N THR A 6 -8.51 3.16 -17.78
CA THR A 6 -8.11 3.63 -16.46
C THR A 6 -8.66 2.61 -15.47
N GLU A 7 -7.95 1.48 -15.33
CA GLU A 7 -8.41 0.35 -14.55
C GLU A 7 -8.53 0.75 -13.07
N THR A 8 -9.66 0.40 -12.46
CA THR A 8 -9.97 0.72 -11.07
C THR A 8 -10.25 -0.55 -10.27
N PHE A 9 -9.99 -0.54 -8.96
CA PHE A 9 -10.25 -1.68 -8.08
C PHE A 9 -11.07 -1.28 -6.83
N PRO A 10 -11.94 -2.17 -6.32
CA PRO A 10 -12.58 -1.95 -5.01
C PRO A 10 -11.59 -2.25 -3.88
N SER A 11 -11.73 -1.58 -2.74
CA SER A 11 -11.00 -1.94 -1.51
C SER A 11 -11.77 -1.47 -0.28
N ASP A 12 -12.46 -2.40 0.38
CA ASP A 12 -13.17 -2.12 1.63
C ASP A 12 -12.18 -1.70 2.73
N ARG A 13 -10.94 -2.20 2.67
CA ARG A 13 -9.88 -1.89 3.63
C ARG A 13 -9.40 -0.45 3.55
N LEU A 14 -9.27 0.08 2.34
CA LEU A 14 -9.01 1.52 2.17
C LEU A 14 -10.21 2.35 2.58
N ASP A 15 -11.43 1.84 2.40
CA ASP A 15 -12.67 2.53 2.75
C ASP A 15 -12.85 2.64 4.28
N GLU A 16 -12.60 1.54 5.00
CA GLU A 16 -12.63 1.43 6.47
C GLU A 16 -11.54 2.24 7.17
N MET A 17 -10.42 2.52 6.51
CA MET A 17 -9.32 3.30 7.08
C MET A 17 -9.78 4.73 7.43
N GLU A 18 -9.46 5.23 8.62
CA GLU A 18 -9.83 6.59 9.01
C GLU A 18 -8.97 7.63 8.27
N PHE A 19 -9.51 8.84 8.10
CA PHE A 19 -8.76 9.97 7.55
C PHE A 19 -7.57 10.35 8.44
N GLY A 20 -6.51 10.89 7.82
CA GLY A 20 -5.31 11.34 8.51
C GLY A 20 -4.06 10.60 8.06
N THR A 21 -3.00 10.72 8.86
CA THR A 21 -1.68 10.15 8.58
C THR A 21 -1.31 9.12 9.64
N ILE A 22 -0.79 7.98 9.19
CA ILE A 22 -0.29 6.92 10.05
C ILE A 22 1.00 6.31 9.50
N GLU A 23 1.94 6.00 10.39
CA GLU A 23 3.14 5.26 10.03
C GLU A 23 2.97 3.77 10.34
N LEU A 24 3.37 2.91 9.41
CA LEU A 24 3.33 1.46 9.54
C LEU A 24 4.75 0.90 9.49
N SER A 25 5.04 -0.04 10.38
CA SER A 25 6.24 -0.87 10.29
C SER A 25 6.02 -1.96 9.25
N VAL A 26 6.97 -2.16 8.35
CA VAL A 26 6.89 -3.15 7.27
C VAL A 26 8.18 -3.96 7.21
N PRO A 27 8.12 -5.28 6.95
CA PRO A 27 9.32 -6.07 6.76
C PRO A 27 9.99 -5.70 5.44
N LEU A 28 11.31 -5.65 5.45
CA LEU A 28 12.18 -5.34 4.32
C LEU A 28 13.15 -6.50 4.07
N LEU A 29 13.38 -6.76 2.79
CA LEU A 29 14.49 -7.58 2.30
C LEU A 29 15.16 -6.80 1.17
N ASP A 30 16.45 -6.49 1.32
CA ASP A 30 17.23 -5.68 0.36
C ASP A 30 16.54 -4.34 -0.02
N GLY A 31 15.88 -3.70 0.96
CA GLY A 31 15.14 -2.45 0.77
C GLY A 31 13.78 -2.60 0.08
N ILE A 32 13.32 -3.82 -0.18
CA ILE A 32 12.02 -4.13 -0.79
C ILE A 32 11.03 -4.56 0.30
N ILE A 33 9.85 -3.94 0.31
CA ILE A 33 8.77 -4.26 1.24
C ILE A 33 8.25 -5.67 0.94
N GLN A 34 8.29 -6.53 1.94
CA GLN A 34 7.79 -7.90 1.84
C GLN A 34 6.35 -7.97 2.38
N ILE A 35 5.45 -8.57 1.63
CA ILE A 35 4.06 -8.78 2.05
C ILE A 35 3.81 -10.27 2.16
N GLY A 36 3.40 -10.74 3.33
CA GLY A 36 3.15 -12.16 3.60
C GLY A 36 4.39 -12.98 3.98
N ALA A 37 5.56 -12.36 4.06
CA ALA A 37 6.77 -13.04 4.54
C ALA A 37 6.65 -13.43 6.02
N GLY A 38 7.04 -14.67 6.34
CA GLY A 38 7.31 -15.11 7.70
C GLY A 38 8.81 -15.28 7.90
N GLY A 39 9.38 -14.63 8.91
CA GLY A 39 10.81 -14.73 9.23
C GLY A 39 11.39 -13.43 9.80
N GLU A 40 12.65 -13.49 10.23
CA GLU A 40 13.40 -12.29 10.59
C GLU A 40 13.75 -11.52 9.32
N THR A 41 13.28 -10.29 9.25
CA THR A 41 13.53 -9.34 8.17
C THR A 41 13.84 -8.00 8.81
N ASP A 42 14.59 -7.16 8.09
CA ASP A 42 14.78 -5.78 8.53
C ASP A 42 13.42 -5.08 8.60
N VAL A 43 13.28 -4.08 9.49
CA VAL A 43 12.01 -3.36 9.65
C VAL A 43 12.15 -1.96 9.10
N GLY A 44 11.41 -1.70 8.02
CA GLY A 44 11.23 -0.38 7.43
C GLY A 44 9.98 0.31 7.96
N ARG A 45 9.79 1.57 7.53
CA ARG A 45 8.58 2.33 7.82
C ARG A 45 8.02 2.97 6.57
N ILE A 46 6.71 2.85 6.40
CA ILE A 46 5.96 3.63 5.42
C ILE A 46 5.02 4.60 6.14
N ARG A 47 4.79 5.75 5.52
CA ARG A 47 3.76 6.69 5.93
C ARG A 47 2.60 6.58 4.95
N VAL A 48 1.42 6.41 5.52
CA VAL A 48 0.16 6.30 4.80
C VAL A 48 -0.69 7.51 5.18
N THR A 49 -1.10 8.28 4.19
CA THR A 49 -1.94 9.46 4.37
C THR A 49 -3.24 9.26 3.59
N LYS A 50 -4.38 9.31 4.26
CA LYS A 50 -5.71 9.32 3.65
C LYS A 50 -6.36 10.68 3.82
N GLU A 51 -6.75 11.26 2.70
CA GLU A 51 -7.55 12.49 2.64
C GLU A 51 -8.88 12.18 1.96
N SER A 52 -9.71 13.22 1.77
CA SER A 52 -10.97 13.07 1.04
C SER A 52 -10.70 12.61 -0.39
N GLY A 53 -10.92 11.33 -0.64
CA GLY A 53 -10.78 10.72 -1.96
C GLY A 53 -9.35 10.39 -2.39
N THR A 54 -8.34 10.49 -1.53
CA THR A 54 -6.95 10.13 -1.87
C THR A 54 -6.32 9.25 -0.80
N VAL A 55 -5.45 8.34 -1.22
CA VAL A 55 -4.52 7.61 -0.34
C VAL A 55 -3.13 7.72 -0.93
N THR A 56 -2.17 8.14 -0.13
CA THR A 56 -0.75 8.23 -0.51
C THR A 56 0.08 7.36 0.42
N VAL A 57 0.98 6.57 -0.14
CA VAL A 57 1.96 5.75 0.59
C VAL A 57 3.36 6.16 0.17
N VAL A 58 4.20 6.50 1.14
CA VAL A 58 5.62 6.86 0.93
C VAL A 58 6.51 6.11 1.91
N HIS A 59 7.76 5.87 1.54
CA HIS A 59 8.77 5.38 2.48
C HIS A 59 9.18 6.52 3.42
N VAL A 60 9.24 6.27 4.72
CA VAL A 60 9.58 7.32 5.71
C VAL A 60 11.01 7.81 5.53
N ASP A 61 11.93 6.89 5.21
CA ASP A 61 13.36 7.22 5.05
C ASP A 61 13.68 7.82 3.67
N GLY A 62 12.67 8.18 2.88
CA GLY A 62 12.82 8.88 1.59
C GLY A 62 13.20 7.98 0.40
N GLY A 63 13.36 6.67 0.61
CA GLY A 63 13.55 5.69 -0.47
C GLY A 63 12.30 5.48 -1.32
N PRO A 64 12.43 4.88 -2.52
CA PRO A 64 11.27 4.51 -3.32
C PRO A 64 10.52 3.33 -2.68
N ILE A 65 9.23 3.25 -2.95
CA ILE A 65 8.40 2.08 -2.68
C ILE A 65 8.69 1.02 -3.74
N GLN A 66 9.11 -0.15 -3.27
CA GLN A 66 9.10 -1.39 -4.04
C GLN A 66 8.52 -2.50 -3.17
N VAL A 67 7.72 -3.38 -3.75
CA VAL A 67 6.96 -4.38 -3.00
C VAL A 67 7.02 -5.74 -3.68
N ASP A 68 7.28 -6.76 -2.87
CA ASP A 68 7.14 -8.16 -3.23
C ASP A 68 6.03 -8.81 -2.38
N ILE A 69 5.07 -9.43 -3.05
CA ILE A 69 4.05 -10.27 -2.41
C ILE A 69 4.60 -11.69 -2.38
N VAL A 70 4.99 -12.14 -1.19
CA VAL A 70 5.57 -13.45 -0.95
C VAL A 70 4.45 -14.48 -0.90
N ALA A 71 4.50 -15.48 -1.78
CA ALA A 71 3.57 -16.61 -1.78
C ALA A 71 4.13 -17.79 -0.97
N ASP A 72 5.44 -18.02 -1.07
CA ASP A 72 6.18 -19.01 -0.28
C ASP A 72 7.67 -18.62 -0.18
N ALA A 73 8.48 -19.45 0.49
CA ALA A 73 9.90 -19.18 0.75
C ALA A 73 10.77 -19.08 -0.52
N GLN A 74 10.26 -19.47 -1.70
CA GLN A 74 10.98 -19.49 -2.97
C GLN A 74 10.29 -18.64 -4.04
N SER A 75 9.09 -18.12 -3.78
CA SER A 75 8.32 -17.38 -4.77
C SER A 75 7.73 -16.08 -4.21
N SER A 76 7.97 -15.01 -4.94
CA SER A 76 7.37 -13.71 -4.72
C SER A 76 6.91 -13.09 -6.04
N ILE A 77 5.92 -12.21 -5.96
CA ILE A 77 5.39 -11.44 -7.09
C ILE A 77 5.76 -9.97 -6.87
N ARG A 78 6.49 -9.42 -7.84
CA ARG A 78 6.85 -8.00 -7.89
C ARG A 78 5.63 -7.16 -8.25
N VAL A 79 5.27 -6.20 -7.39
CA VAL A 79 4.08 -5.35 -7.62
C VAL A 79 4.34 -4.26 -8.66
N PHE A 80 5.53 -3.64 -8.61
CA PHE A 80 5.93 -2.59 -9.54
C PHE A 80 7.15 -3.02 -10.35
N ALA A 81 7.07 -2.92 -11.68
CA ALA A 81 8.17 -3.20 -12.61
C ALA A 81 9.41 -2.35 -12.30
N VAL A 82 9.20 -1.11 -11.84
CA VAL A 82 10.24 -0.20 -11.34
C VAL A 82 9.84 0.36 -9.98
N PRO A 83 10.80 0.63 -9.06
CA PRO A 83 10.49 1.30 -7.80
C PRO A 83 9.82 2.66 -8.03
N VAL A 84 8.80 2.98 -7.23
CA VAL A 84 8.02 4.22 -7.38
C VAL A 84 8.27 5.16 -6.19
N PRO A 85 8.37 6.48 -6.37
CA PRO A 85 8.65 7.40 -5.26
C PRO A 85 7.51 7.44 -4.23
N ALA A 86 6.27 7.23 -4.69
CA ALA A 86 5.08 7.17 -3.85
C ALA A 86 4.01 6.36 -4.57
N LEU A 87 3.22 5.56 -3.86
CA LEU A 87 1.97 5.03 -4.39
C LEU A 87 0.85 6.02 -4.10
N ARG A 88 0.23 6.57 -5.15
CA ARG A 88 -0.94 7.44 -5.04
C ARG A 88 -2.18 6.76 -5.61
N LEU A 89 -3.23 6.75 -4.81
CA LEU A 89 -4.54 6.24 -5.17
C LEU A 89 -5.57 7.37 -5.08
N VAL A 90 -6.43 7.48 -6.09
CA VAL A 90 -7.51 8.45 -6.14
C VAL A 90 -8.85 7.71 -6.25
N ARG A 91 -9.85 8.22 -5.54
CA ARG A 91 -11.21 7.71 -5.54
C ARG A 91 -11.87 8.05 -6.88
N SER A 92 -12.39 7.02 -7.54
CA SER A 92 -13.27 7.11 -8.72
C SER A 92 -14.59 6.41 -8.38
N GLY A 93 -15.55 7.18 -7.87
CA GLY A 93 -16.81 6.63 -7.34
C GLY A 93 -16.58 5.75 -6.11
N SER A 94 -16.99 4.49 -6.18
CA SER A 94 -16.74 3.49 -5.11
C SER A 94 -15.43 2.70 -5.28
N ARG A 95 -14.59 3.05 -6.26
CA ARG A 95 -13.36 2.33 -6.60
C ARG A 95 -12.15 3.24 -6.49
N TRP A 96 -10.98 2.63 -6.45
CA TRP A 96 -9.69 3.30 -6.37
C TRP A 96 -8.92 3.13 -7.67
N LEU A 97 -8.22 4.20 -8.06
CA LEU A 97 -7.39 4.30 -9.24
C LEU A 97 -5.94 4.58 -8.84
N VAL A 98 -4.99 3.87 -9.44
CA VAL A 98 -3.57 4.22 -9.35
C VAL A 98 -3.28 5.43 -10.24
N VAL A 99 -2.83 6.53 -9.66
CA VAL A 99 -2.41 7.72 -10.41
C VAL A 99 -0.89 7.86 -10.38
N GLU A 100 -0.33 8.46 -11.43
CA GLU A 100 1.10 8.74 -11.64
C GLU A 100 2.01 7.50 -11.79
N ASN A 101 1.59 6.34 -11.28
CA ASN A 101 2.37 5.10 -11.23
C ASN A 101 1.74 3.97 -12.04
N SER A 102 0.69 4.24 -12.81
CA SER A 102 -0.05 3.21 -13.55
C SER A 102 0.84 2.44 -14.53
N VAL A 103 1.82 3.11 -15.14
CA VAL A 103 2.80 2.49 -16.06
C VAL A 103 3.84 1.62 -15.36
N ALA A 104 4.04 1.82 -14.05
CA ALA A 104 4.99 1.04 -13.25
C ALA A 104 4.36 -0.22 -12.67
N ALA A 105 3.03 -0.26 -12.50
CA ALA A 105 2.33 -1.44 -12.02
C ALA A 105 2.25 -2.51 -13.13
N GLU A 106 2.74 -3.71 -12.87
CA GLU A 106 2.63 -4.81 -13.85
C GLU A 106 1.19 -5.33 -13.93
N ARG A 107 0.51 -5.39 -12.79
CA ARG A 107 -0.86 -5.91 -12.66
C ARG A 107 -1.62 -5.15 -11.60
N LEU A 108 -2.80 -4.64 -11.95
CA LEU A 108 -3.64 -3.91 -11.00
C LEU A 108 -4.08 -4.79 -9.81
N SER A 109 -4.24 -6.10 -10.01
CA SER A 109 -4.57 -7.04 -8.95
C SER A 109 -3.51 -7.06 -7.83
N ASP A 110 -2.25 -6.86 -8.17
CA ASP A 110 -1.14 -6.94 -7.22
C ASP A 110 -1.02 -5.63 -6.45
N VAL A 111 -1.25 -4.49 -7.12
CA VAL A 111 -1.41 -3.19 -6.44
C VAL A 111 -2.60 -3.21 -5.48
N LYS A 112 -3.74 -3.79 -5.90
CA LYS A 112 -4.91 -3.96 -5.02
C LYS A 112 -4.54 -4.77 -3.77
N ARG A 113 -3.84 -5.91 -3.92
CA ARG A 113 -3.43 -6.74 -2.77
C ARG A 113 -2.55 -5.96 -1.80
N PHE A 114 -1.57 -5.22 -2.32
CA PHE A 114 -0.75 -4.36 -1.47
C PHE A 114 -1.58 -3.27 -0.76
N ALA A 115 -2.47 -2.60 -1.49
CA ALA A 115 -3.36 -1.59 -0.94
C ALA A 115 -4.30 -2.13 0.16
N ASP A 116 -4.84 -3.34 -0.03
CA ASP A 116 -5.69 -4.00 0.98
C ASP A 116 -4.91 -4.32 2.26
N VAL A 117 -3.65 -4.73 2.12
CA VAL A 117 -2.77 -4.98 3.27
C VAL A 117 -2.47 -3.68 4.02
N VAL A 118 -2.14 -2.60 3.29
CA VAL A 118 -1.93 -1.27 3.88
C VAL A 118 -3.18 -0.81 4.64
N GLY A 119 -4.36 -0.88 4.01
CA GLY A 119 -5.63 -0.50 4.63
C GLY A 119 -5.92 -1.30 5.90
N THR A 120 -5.69 -2.62 5.86
CA THR A 120 -5.89 -3.51 7.01
C THR A 120 -4.99 -3.11 8.20
N PHE A 121 -3.70 -2.90 7.96
CA PHE A 121 -2.76 -2.55 9.02
C PHE A 121 -2.98 -1.14 9.57
N ALA A 122 -3.31 -0.19 8.70
CA ALA A 122 -3.65 1.16 9.09
C ALA A 122 -4.90 1.20 9.98
N ALA A 123 -6.01 0.59 9.54
CA ALA A 123 -7.24 0.52 10.32
C ALA A 123 -7.00 -0.17 11.68
N ALA A 124 -6.28 -1.30 11.70
CA ALA A 124 -5.95 -1.99 12.94
C ALA A 124 -5.11 -1.14 13.90
N LYS A 125 -4.15 -0.36 13.39
CA LYS A 125 -3.32 0.52 14.23
C LYS A 125 -4.11 1.74 14.71
N GLN A 126 -4.96 2.32 13.87
CA GLN A 126 -5.88 3.42 14.25
C GLN A 126 -6.82 2.98 15.37
N GLY A 127 -7.45 1.79 15.26
CA GLY A 127 -8.33 1.26 16.29
C GLY A 127 -7.64 1.12 17.66
N ARG A 128 -6.41 0.58 17.69
CA ARG A 128 -5.63 0.45 18.94
C ARG A 128 -5.32 1.80 19.59
N ALA A 129 -4.97 2.81 18.80
CA ALA A 129 -4.67 4.15 19.31
C ALA A 129 -5.90 4.81 19.94
N GLN A 130 -7.08 4.60 19.36
CA GLN A 130 -8.35 5.10 19.89
C GLN A 130 -8.74 4.42 21.21
N HIS A 131 -8.53 3.10 21.32
CA HIS A 131 -8.76 2.37 22.57
C HIS A 131 -7.81 2.79 23.69
N SER A 132 -6.56 3.17 23.37
CA SER A 132 -5.58 3.61 24.38
C SER A 132 -5.84 5.01 24.95
N HIS A 133 -6.59 5.87 24.25
CA HIS A 133 -6.92 7.23 24.72
C HIS A 133 -8.20 7.28 25.60
N ARG A 134 -8.83 6.13 25.85
CA ARG A 134 -10.09 6.03 26.59
C ARG A 134 -9.95 5.27 27.94
N GLY A 135 -8.72 5.07 28.41
CA GLY A 135 -8.37 4.41 29.67
C GLY A 135 -7.92 5.38 30.74
#